data_AF-A0A814DQH4-F1
#
_entry.id   AF-A0A814DQH4-F1
#
_cell.length_a   1.000
_cell.length_b   1.000
_cell.length_c   1.000
_cell.angle_alpha   90.00
_cell.angle_beta   90.00
_cell.angle_gamma   90.00
#
_symmetry.space_group_name_H-M   'P 1'
#
loop_
_entity.id
_entity.type
_entity.pdbx_description
1 polymer ?
#
loop_
_entity_poly.entity_id
_entity_poly.type
_entity_poly.pdbx_seq_one_letter_code
_entity_poly.pdbx_strand_id
1 'polypeptide(L)'
;MMKLQLVIKLRSITIDFELDVSNVFTKYYPYIIIRGCLFHFGPSLFRKFVDHGLKAAYNDDENLRDWFRSFAALSLLPLNHMLYGLQYLVQIKPNYSTIPQFLDYYHKTYGPFSLFSPHMYNHYRNITPRTINYLEGRHARMKKHVNSPHPNIYVAIDLLRNEQSLASITRLRDDLGAPTPKCRKNNNEVAAALAEESIPIFAWKGGSDDDFWWCIKKAIGTEQGWQPNMILDDGGDLTHYFHKHYSTLFSTMKGIVEESATGVHRLYQMCRTQILTVPAMNISDSVTKTKFDNLYLCRESVIDGIKRCTDILFGGKQVVVCGYGEIGKGCCSALRGIGCFVFVTEIDPICALQACMEGYKVVRLEEVIKQVDIIVTASGSKHTITRDSLDKMKNGAIVCNMGHSNTEIDISFLRHPSLSDLQVERVRTNVDHVIWPNGKRIVLIAEGRIMNLCCSSVPSFVVSITAATQTLALIELYNAPANRYKSDVYLLPKKMDEYVASLHLPAFDAHLTELTDEQCKYLGINKAGPFKPNYYRY
;
A
#
# COMPACT_ATOMS: atom_id res chain seq x y z
N MET A 1 17.63 -8.32 -23.58
CA MET A 1 16.68 -9.38 -23.18
C MET A 1 17.16 -10.05 -21.90
N MET A 2 16.73 -9.58 -20.73
CA MET A 2 16.77 -10.37 -19.50
C MET A 2 15.32 -10.60 -19.10
N LYS A 3 14.77 -11.76 -19.47
CA LYS A 3 13.48 -12.22 -18.94
C LYS A 3 13.64 -12.29 -17.42
N LEU A 4 12.97 -11.43 -16.68
CA LEU A 4 12.64 -11.72 -15.28
C LEU A 4 11.64 -12.89 -15.30
N GLN A 5 12.17 -14.10 -15.50
CA GLN A 5 11.53 -15.29 -14.99
C GLN A 5 11.56 -15.13 -13.47
N LEU A 6 10.52 -14.52 -12.91
CA LEU A 6 10.12 -14.79 -11.54
C LEU A 6 9.75 -16.28 -11.51
N VAL A 7 10.77 -17.12 -11.38
CA VAL A 7 10.58 -18.52 -11.02
C VAL A 7 10.11 -18.47 -9.58
N ILE A 8 8.79 -18.44 -9.38
CA ILE A 8 8.19 -18.64 -8.07
C ILE A 8 8.72 -19.99 -7.58
N LYS A 9 9.66 -19.96 -6.63
CA LYS A 9 10.18 -21.17 -5.99
C LYS A 9 9.14 -21.63 -4.98
N LEU A 10 8.09 -22.27 -5.46
CA LEU A 10 7.00 -22.80 -4.66
C LEU A 10 7.54 -23.92 -3.75
N ARG A 11 7.69 -23.62 -2.45
CA ARG A 11 8.25 -24.57 -1.47
C ARG A 11 7.22 -25.57 -0.98
N SER A 12 5.96 -25.16 -0.83
CA SER A 12 4.87 -26.03 -0.39
C SER A 12 3.50 -25.52 -0.83
N ILE A 13 2.52 -26.42 -0.97
CA ILE A 13 1.11 -26.11 -1.25
C ILE A 13 0.18 -26.95 -0.37
N THR A 14 -0.95 -26.39 0.07
CA THR A 14 -2.01 -27.13 0.79
C THR A 14 -3.20 -27.36 -0.13
N ILE A 15 -3.69 -28.59 -0.25
CA ILE A 15 -4.79 -29.00 -1.13
C ILE A 15 -5.81 -29.91 -0.43
N ASP A 16 -6.99 -30.06 -1.02
CA ASP A 16 -8.11 -30.83 -0.46
C ASP A 16 -8.10 -32.32 -0.85
N PHE A 17 -6.91 -32.93 -0.85
CA PHE A 17 -6.70 -34.33 -1.25
C PHE A 17 -7.22 -34.66 -2.67
N GLU A 18 -7.06 -33.72 -3.60
CA GLU A 18 -7.38 -33.91 -5.01
C GLU A 18 -6.16 -34.46 -5.77
N LEU A 19 -6.28 -35.68 -6.29
CA LEU A 19 -5.17 -36.39 -6.92
C LEU A 19 -4.68 -35.67 -8.19
N ASP A 20 -5.59 -35.16 -9.01
CA ASP A 20 -5.24 -34.47 -10.26
C ASP A 20 -4.45 -33.18 -9.99
N VAL A 21 -4.86 -32.42 -8.97
CA VAL A 21 -4.15 -31.21 -8.54
C VAL A 21 -2.77 -31.58 -8.02
N SER A 22 -2.66 -32.62 -7.18
CA SER A 22 -1.38 -33.13 -6.70
C SER A 22 -0.43 -33.52 -7.85
N ASN A 23 -0.95 -34.21 -8.87
CA ASN A 23 -0.20 -34.65 -10.04
C ASN A 23 0.30 -33.48 -10.89
N VAL A 24 -0.54 -32.45 -11.08
CA VAL A 24 -0.16 -31.22 -11.78
C VAL A 24 0.99 -30.54 -11.05
N PHE A 25 0.86 -30.31 -9.74
CA PHE A 25 1.92 -29.64 -8.98
C PHE A 25 3.22 -30.44 -8.94
N THR A 26 3.15 -31.76 -8.79
CA THR A 26 4.35 -32.62 -8.82
C THR A 26 5.02 -32.61 -10.20
N LYS A 27 4.23 -32.54 -11.29
CA LYS A 27 4.73 -32.49 -12.67
C LYS A 27 5.46 -31.18 -12.99
N TYR A 28 4.93 -30.05 -12.54
CA TYR A 28 5.51 -28.72 -12.82
C TYR A 28 6.53 -28.26 -11.76
N TYR A 29 6.46 -28.80 -10.54
CA TYR A 29 7.35 -28.48 -9.42
C TYR A 29 7.82 -29.77 -8.72
N PRO A 30 8.86 -30.45 -9.23
CA PRO A 30 9.29 -31.76 -8.74
C PRO A 30 9.71 -31.80 -7.26
N TYR A 31 10.06 -30.65 -6.68
CA TYR A 31 10.53 -30.50 -5.30
C TYR A 31 9.50 -29.86 -4.36
N ILE A 32 8.25 -29.70 -4.79
CA ILE A 32 7.20 -29.07 -3.98
C ILE A 32 6.75 -30.00 -2.84
N ILE A 33 6.57 -29.44 -1.65
CA ILE A 33 5.96 -30.16 -0.53
C ILE A 33 4.43 -30.00 -0.61
N ILE A 34 3.72 -31.07 -0.98
CA ILE A 34 2.25 -31.09 -1.00
C ILE A 34 1.73 -31.46 0.38
N ARG A 35 0.82 -30.65 0.92
CA ARG A 35 0.18 -30.82 2.23
C ARG A 35 -1.33 -31.00 2.05
N GLY A 36 -1.92 -31.87 2.84
CA GLY A 36 -3.36 -32.11 2.89
C GLY A 36 -4.04 -31.17 3.88
N CYS A 37 -5.23 -30.71 3.55
CA CYS A 37 -6.05 -29.88 4.42
C CYS A 37 -6.67 -30.71 5.57
N LEU A 38 -6.30 -30.46 6.83
CA LEU A 38 -6.84 -31.20 7.98
C LEU A 38 -8.37 -31.12 8.07
N PHE A 39 -8.95 -29.97 7.69
CA PHE A 39 -10.39 -29.82 7.69
C PHE A 39 -11.07 -30.79 6.73
N HIS A 40 -10.53 -31.00 5.51
CA HIS A 40 -11.13 -31.89 4.52
C HIS A 40 -10.81 -33.36 4.75
N PHE A 41 -9.76 -33.65 5.52
CA PHE A 41 -9.40 -35.01 5.93
C PHE A 41 -10.55 -35.70 6.69
N GLY A 42 -11.10 -35.06 7.73
CA GLY A 42 -12.19 -35.63 8.54
C GLY A 42 -13.47 -35.91 7.75
N PRO A 43 -14.05 -34.94 7.02
CA PRO A 43 -15.21 -35.13 6.14
C PRO A 43 -14.96 -36.11 5.00
N SER A 44 -13.73 -36.25 4.49
CA SER A 44 -13.39 -37.31 3.51
C SER A 44 -13.55 -38.70 4.13
N LEU A 45 -12.97 -38.91 5.33
CA LEU A 45 -13.14 -40.15 6.09
C LEU A 45 -14.61 -40.40 6.42
N PHE A 46 -15.34 -39.37 6.83
CA PHE A 46 -16.73 -39.51 7.26
C PHE A 46 -17.66 -39.86 6.09
N ARG A 47 -17.45 -39.27 4.90
CA ARG A 47 -18.20 -39.66 3.70
C ARG A 47 -18.06 -41.16 3.41
N LYS A 48 -16.85 -41.68 3.46
CA LYS A 48 -16.62 -43.12 3.25
C LYS A 48 -17.15 -43.97 4.39
N PHE A 49 -17.10 -43.49 5.62
CA PHE A 49 -17.74 -44.14 6.76
C PHE A 49 -19.26 -44.27 6.58
N VAL A 50 -19.90 -43.22 6.05
CA VAL A 50 -21.33 -43.19 5.71
C VAL A 50 -21.65 -44.11 4.51
N ASP A 51 -20.81 -44.13 3.46
CA ASP A 51 -20.99 -45.03 2.30
C ASP A 51 -21.03 -46.51 2.70
N HIS A 52 -20.33 -46.88 3.77
CA HIS A 52 -20.35 -48.23 4.36
C HIS A 52 -21.53 -48.48 5.32
N GLY A 53 -22.53 -47.60 5.32
CA GLY A 53 -23.77 -47.75 6.07
C GLY A 53 -23.69 -47.40 7.57
N LEU A 54 -22.56 -46.86 8.05
CA LEU A 54 -22.33 -46.65 9.48
C LEU A 54 -22.91 -45.33 10.03
N LYS A 55 -23.69 -44.58 9.25
CA LYS A 55 -24.22 -43.26 9.64
C LYS A 55 -25.17 -43.32 10.84
N ALA A 56 -26.08 -44.28 10.87
CA ALA A 56 -27.02 -44.45 11.98
C ALA A 56 -26.26 -44.83 13.26
N ALA A 57 -25.41 -45.85 13.16
CA ALA A 57 -24.56 -46.30 14.25
C ALA A 57 -23.64 -45.18 14.80
N TYR A 58 -23.10 -44.30 13.95
CA TYR A 58 -22.29 -43.16 14.40
C TYR A 58 -23.04 -42.19 15.34
N ASN A 59 -24.34 -42.02 15.14
CA ASN A 59 -25.14 -41.11 15.96
C ASN A 59 -25.52 -41.75 17.30
N ASP A 60 -25.76 -43.06 17.29
CA ASP A 60 -26.35 -43.78 18.40
C ASP A 60 -25.30 -44.48 19.29
N ASP A 61 -24.13 -44.84 18.75
CA ASP A 61 -23.04 -45.54 19.45
C ASP A 61 -21.85 -44.59 19.69
N GLU A 62 -21.70 -44.16 20.93
CA GLU A 62 -20.62 -43.27 21.37
C GLU A 62 -19.23 -43.90 21.21
N ASN A 63 -19.10 -45.22 21.46
CA ASN A 63 -17.81 -45.91 21.32
C ASN A 63 -17.38 -45.98 19.85
N LEU A 64 -18.32 -46.24 18.93
CA LEU A 64 -18.05 -46.20 17.50
C LEU A 64 -17.65 -44.80 17.03
N ARG A 65 -18.35 -43.78 17.53
CA ARG A 65 -18.08 -42.37 17.22
C ARG A 65 -16.69 -41.93 17.66
N ASP A 66 -16.30 -42.25 18.88
CA ASP A 66 -14.99 -41.87 19.42
C ASP A 66 -13.85 -42.68 18.78
N TRP A 67 -14.10 -43.95 18.50
CA TRP A 67 -13.20 -44.77 17.68
C TRP A 67 -12.96 -44.15 16.29
N PHE A 68 -14.03 -43.74 15.60
CA PHE A 68 -13.92 -43.08 14.30
C PHE A 68 -13.17 -41.74 14.37
N ARG A 69 -13.50 -40.89 15.35
CA ARG A 69 -12.83 -39.58 15.55
C ARG A 69 -11.33 -39.72 15.82
N SER A 70 -10.93 -40.83 16.42
CA SER A 70 -9.52 -41.13 16.69
C SER A 70 -8.68 -41.27 15.42
N PHE A 71 -9.27 -41.60 14.25
CA PHE A 71 -8.56 -41.58 12.96
C PHE A 71 -8.13 -40.18 12.53
N ALA A 72 -8.91 -39.14 12.87
CA ALA A 72 -8.52 -37.75 12.66
C ALA A 72 -7.37 -37.36 13.61
N ALA A 73 -7.40 -37.86 14.85
CA ALA A 73 -6.35 -37.62 15.84
C ALA A 73 -5.00 -38.26 15.47
N LEU A 74 -4.97 -39.33 14.66
CA LEU A 74 -3.73 -39.90 14.14
C LEU A 74 -2.87 -38.85 13.42
N SER A 75 -3.48 -37.91 12.70
CA SER A 75 -2.77 -36.82 12.01
C SER A 75 -2.01 -35.89 12.96
N LEU A 76 -2.32 -35.92 14.27
CA LEU A 76 -1.71 -35.10 15.31
C LEU A 76 -0.61 -35.82 16.08
N LEU A 77 -0.37 -37.10 15.80
CA LEU A 77 0.72 -37.87 16.40
C LEU A 77 2.03 -37.65 15.64
N PRO A 78 3.20 -37.82 16.28
CA PRO A 78 4.47 -37.97 15.56
C PRO A 78 4.34 -38.99 14.42
N LEU A 79 4.97 -38.74 13.27
CA LEU A 79 4.86 -39.62 12.08
C LEU A 79 5.19 -41.08 12.39
N ASN A 80 6.25 -41.30 13.19
CA ASN A 80 6.68 -42.62 13.66
C ASN A 80 5.70 -43.28 14.65
N HIS A 81 4.79 -42.52 15.26
CA HIS A 81 3.78 -43.01 16.21
C HIS A 81 2.42 -43.29 15.58
N MET A 82 2.14 -42.79 14.38
CA MET A 82 0.85 -43.02 13.71
C MET A 82 0.60 -44.49 13.39
N LEU A 83 1.64 -45.25 13.04
CA LEU A 83 1.50 -46.68 12.75
C LEU A 83 1.04 -47.45 14.00
N TYR A 84 1.62 -47.15 15.16
CA TYR A 84 1.19 -47.71 16.44
C TYR A 84 -0.23 -47.28 16.80
N GLY A 85 -0.57 -46.00 16.56
CA GLY A 85 -1.93 -45.50 16.75
C GLY A 85 -2.95 -46.24 15.87
N LEU A 86 -2.63 -46.48 14.59
CA LEU A 86 -3.49 -47.22 13.68
C LEU A 86 -3.64 -48.69 14.10
N GLN A 87 -2.55 -49.35 14.51
CA GLN A 87 -2.59 -50.71 15.04
C GLN A 87 -3.49 -50.80 16.28
N TYR A 88 -3.38 -49.82 17.18
CA TYR A 88 -4.23 -49.71 18.36
C TYR A 88 -5.71 -49.58 17.96
N LEU A 89 -6.05 -48.70 17.02
CA LEU A 89 -7.43 -48.55 16.53
C LEU A 89 -7.97 -49.84 15.90
N VAL A 90 -7.14 -50.63 15.20
CA VAL A 90 -7.55 -51.93 14.65
C VAL A 90 -7.85 -52.93 15.78
N GLN A 91 -7.10 -52.91 16.89
CA GLN A 91 -7.32 -53.79 18.04
C GLN A 91 -8.61 -53.46 18.78
N ILE A 92 -8.91 -52.17 18.98
CA ILE A 92 -10.09 -51.70 19.71
C ILE A 92 -11.32 -51.48 18.81
N LYS A 93 -11.34 -52.08 17.61
CA LYS A 93 -12.40 -51.82 16.63
C LYS A 93 -13.77 -52.30 17.14
N PRO A 94 -14.83 -51.49 17.01
CA PRO A 94 -16.19 -51.91 17.33
C PRO A 94 -16.67 -53.09 16.46
N ASN A 95 -17.65 -53.84 16.94
CA ASN A 95 -18.13 -55.05 16.26
C ASN A 95 -19.23 -54.76 15.23
N TYR A 96 -18.86 -54.16 14.10
CA TYR A 96 -19.75 -53.97 12.94
C TYR A 96 -19.17 -54.65 11.71
N SER A 97 -20.02 -55.32 10.93
CA SER A 97 -19.63 -56.13 9.77
C SER A 97 -18.98 -55.31 8.64
N THR A 98 -19.24 -54.00 8.56
CA THR A 98 -18.71 -53.11 7.51
C THR A 98 -17.43 -52.37 7.92
N ILE A 99 -17.01 -52.42 9.18
CA ILE A 99 -15.76 -51.79 9.65
C ILE A 99 -14.50 -52.29 8.91
N PRO A 100 -14.33 -53.60 8.62
CA PRO A 100 -13.18 -54.07 7.86
C PRO A 100 -13.03 -53.39 6.48
N GLN A 101 -14.14 -53.06 5.82
CA GLN A 101 -14.14 -52.39 4.52
C GLN A 101 -13.69 -50.93 4.64
N PHE A 102 -14.12 -50.24 5.71
CA PHE A 102 -13.62 -48.89 6.03
C PHE A 102 -12.12 -48.88 6.36
N LEU A 103 -11.63 -49.88 7.11
CA LEU A 103 -10.21 -50.01 7.42
C LEU A 103 -9.38 -50.27 6.16
N ASP A 104 -9.84 -51.14 5.25
CA ASP A 104 -9.19 -51.37 3.95
C ASP A 104 -9.11 -50.09 3.12
N TYR A 105 -10.19 -49.30 3.08
CA TYR A 105 -10.19 -47.97 2.46
C TYR A 105 -9.16 -47.04 3.10
N TYR A 106 -9.11 -46.96 4.43
CA TYR A 106 -8.16 -46.10 5.14
C TYR A 106 -6.72 -46.51 4.82
N HIS A 107 -6.41 -47.80 4.85
CA HIS A 107 -5.07 -48.31 4.53
C HIS A 107 -4.66 -47.99 3.08
N LYS A 108 -5.57 -48.17 2.11
CA LYS A 108 -5.30 -47.88 0.69
C LYS A 108 -5.18 -46.38 0.37
N THR A 109 -5.89 -45.54 1.12
CA THR A 109 -6.02 -44.11 0.79
C THR A 109 -5.12 -43.21 1.64
N TYR A 110 -4.92 -43.56 2.91
CA TYR A 110 -4.19 -42.75 3.89
C TYR A 110 -3.08 -43.51 4.64
N GLY A 111 -2.95 -44.84 4.48
CA GLY A 111 -1.89 -45.62 5.11
C GLY A 111 -0.45 -45.25 4.66
N PRO A 112 0.59 -45.84 5.27
CA PRO A 112 1.99 -45.53 4.94
C PRO A 112 2.37 -45.68 3.45
N PHE A 113 1.72 -46.61 2.74
CA PHE A 113 1.92 -46.91 1.32
C PHE A 113 0.65 -46.63 0.51
N SER A 114 0.07 -45.45 0.67
CA SER A 114 -1.24 -45.09 0.14
C SER A 114 -1.19 -43.97 -0.90
N LEU A 115 -2.36 -43.69 -1.49
CA LEU A 115 -2.57 -42.55 -2.40
C LEU A 115 -2.18 -41.21 -1.75
N PHE A 116 -2.48 -41.02 -0.47
CA PHE A 116 -2.12 -39.83 0.29
C PHE A 116 -1.29 -40.23 1.50
N SER A 117 0.03 -40.31 1.30
CA SER A 117 0.97 -40.66 2.36
C SER A 117 0.76 -39.80 3.61
N PRO A 118 0.95 -40.35 4.83
CA PRO A 118 0.83 -39.59 6.05
C PRO A 118 1.73 -38.36 6.16
N HIS A 119 2.84 -38.30 5.41
CA HIS A 119 3.65 -37.09 5.27
C HIS A 119 2.87 -35.89 4.70
N MET A 120 1.82 -36.14 3.94
CA MET A 120 0.95 -35.11 3.35
C MET A 120 0.02 -34.50 4.40
N TYR A 121 -0.60 -35.31 5.27
CA TYR A 121 -1.67 -34.86 6.16
C TYR A 121 -1.32 -34.85 7.65
N ASN A 122 -0.06 -35.11 8.00
CA ASN A 122 0.40 -35.00 9.38
C ASN A 122 0.57 -33.52 9.79
N HIS A 123 0.02 -33.16 10.95
CA HIS A 123 0.05 -31.83 11.51
C HIS A 123 0.74 -31.77 12.88
N TYR A 124 1.48 -32.81 13.28
CA TYR A 124 2.25 -32.79 14.52
C TYR A 124 3.29 -31.66 14.48
N ARG A 125 3.20 -30.73 15.46
CA ARG A 125 4.04 -29.52 15.56
C ARG A 125 4.04 -28.60 14.32
N ASN A 126 3.01 -28.68 13.48
CA ASN A 126 2.94 -27.86 12.27
C ASN A 126 2.45 -26.43 12.60
N ILE A 127 3.23 -25.42 12.17
CA ILE A 127 3.00 -23.97 12.40
C ILE A 127 2.21 -23.35 11.21
N THR A 128 2.08 -24.06 10.08
CA THR A 128 1.31 -23.57 8.93
C THR A 128 -0.20 -23.78 9.11
N PRO A 129 -1.07 -22.99 8.44
CA PRO A 129 -2.52 -23.10 8.57
C PRO A 129 -3.01 -24.54 8.33
N ARG A 130 -3.80 -25.06 9.28
CA ARG A 130 -4.34 -26.43 9.24
C ARG A 130 -5.48 -26.60 8.24
N THR A 131 -5.95 -25.52 7.62
CA THR A 131 -7.07 -25.57 6.68
C THR A 131 -7.07 -24.43 5.66
N ILE A 132 -7.67 -24.69 4.49
CA ILE A 132 -8.08 -23.66 3.53
C ILE A 132 -9.52 -23.15 3.75
N ASN A 133 -10.26 -23.66 4.75
CA ASN A 133 -11.69 -23.37 4.98
C ASN A 133 -12.01 -21.91 5.25
N TYR A 134 -11.02 -21.09 5.56
CA TYR A 134 -11.25 -19.65 5.57
C TYR A 134 -11.74 -19.18 4.19
N LEU A 135 -11.21 -19.74 3.10
CA LEU A 135 -11.62 -19.44 1.73
C LEU A 135 -12.96 -20.09 1.36
N GLU A 136 -13.19 -21.35 1.72
CA GLU A 136 -14.45 -22.04 1.40
C GLU A 136 -15.65 -21.58 2.25
N GLY A 137 -15.44 -21.38 3.56
CA GLY A 137 -16.44 -20.77 4.44
C GLY A 137 -16.77 -19.35 4.01
N ARG A 138 -15.78 -18.59 3.52
CA ARG A 138 -15.95 -17.27 2.89
C ARG A 138 -16.75 -17.35 1.60
N HIS A 139 -16.43 -18.29 0.71
CA HIS A 139 -17.17 -18.48 -0.54
C HIS A 139 -18.61 -18.95 -0.30
N ALA A 140 -18.86 -19.86 0.64
CA ALA A 140 -20.21 -20.33 0.98
C ALA A 140 -21.07 -19.22 1.62
N ARG A 141 -20.48 -18.39 2.50
CA ARG A 141 -21.15 -17.26 3.13
C ARG A 141 -21.47 -16.17 2.11
N MET A 142 -20.56 -15.87 1.20
CA MET A 142 -20.80 -14.96 0.06
C MET A 142 -21.87 -15.53 -0.88
N LYS A 143 -21.78 -16.80 -1.26
CA LYS A 143 -22.75 -17.46 -2.17
C LYS A 143 -24.17 -17.44 -1.61
N LYS A 144 -24.35 -17.60 -0.29
CA LYS A 144 -25.67 -17.53 0.37
C LYS A 144 -26.32 -16.13 0.30
N HIS A 145 -25.52 -15.07 0.22
CA HIS A 145 -26.02 -13.68 0.16
C HIS A 145 -26.09 -13.13 -1.26
N VAL A 146 -25.22 -13.60 -2.17
CA VAL A 146 -25.15 -13.16 -3.58
C VAL A 146 -26.14 -13.92 -4.48
N ASN A 147 -26.49 -15.18 -4.19
CA ASN A 147 -27.54 -15.93 -4.94
C ASN A 147 -28.99 -15.60 -4.48
N SER A 148 -29.20 -14.48 -3.80
CA SER A 148 -30.54 -13.90 -3.69
C SER A 148 -30.99 -13.44 -5.09
N PRO A 149 -32.24 -13.66 -5.53
CA PRO A 149 -32.72 -13.16 -6.82
C PRO A 149 -32.55 -11.64 -6.97
N HIS A 150 -32.50 -10.92 -5.84
CA HIS A 150 -32.24 -9.48 -5.74
C HIS A 150 -31.37 -9.19 -4.51
N PRO A 151 -30.03 -9.31 -4.59
CA PRO A 151 -29.17 -9.01 -3.45
C PRO A 151 -29.20 -7.50 -3.19
N ASN A 152 -29.59 -7.11 -1.98
CA ASN A 152 -29.56 -5.72 -1.55
C ASN A 152 -28.11 -5.23 -1.54
N ILE A 153 -27.80 -4.17 -2.30
CA ILE A 153 -26.43 -3.67 -2.47
C ILE A 153 -25.78 -3.26 -1.15
N TYR A 154 -26.56 -2.84 -0.15
CA TYR A 154 -26.05 -2.53 1.18
C TYR A 154 -25.61 -3.77 1.95
N VAL A 155 -26.29 -4.91 1.76
CA VAL A 155 -25.88 -6.19 2.34
C VAL A 155 -24.56 -6.66 1.72
N ALA A 156 -24.36 -6.46 0.41
CA ALA A 156 -23.10 -6.76 -0.25
C ALA A 156 -21.96 -5.84 0.24
N ILE A 157 -22.22 -4.55 0.41
CA ILE A 157 -21.26 -3.56 0.94
C ILE A 157 -20.90 -3.88 2.39
N ASP A 158 -21.86 -4.21 3.24
CA ASP A 158 -21.60 -4.54 4.65
C ASP A 158 -20.87 -5.87 4.82
N LEU A 159 -21.10 -6.84 3.94
CA LEU A 159 -20.29 -8.06 3.88
C LEU A 159 -18.84 -7.73 3.53
N LEU A 160 -18.59 -6.90 2.51
CA LEU A 160 -17.25 -6.47 2.12
C LEU A 160 -16.54 -5.65 3.22
N ARG A 161 -17.29 -4.79 3.93
CA ARG A 161 -16.77 -4.03 5.08
C ARG A 161 -16.43 -4.91 6.27
N ASN A 162 -17.27 -5.89 6.60
CA ASN A 162 -17.01 -6.84 7.67
C ASN A 162 -15.81 -7.74 7.36
N GLU A 163 -15.61 -8.12 6.10
CA GLU A 163 -14.41 -8.86 5.65
C GLU A 163 -13.12 -8.04 5.83
N GLN A 164 -13.16 -6.76 5.48
CA GLN A 164 -12.04 -5.84 5.71
C GLN A 164 -11.76 -5.64 7.22
N SER A 165 -12.78 -5.74 8.05
CA SER A 165 -12.68 -5.55 9.50
C SER A 165 -12.17 -6.79 10.25
N LEU A 166 -12.60 -8.00 9.86
CA LEU A 166 -12.24 -9.25 10.54
C LEU A 166 -10.79 -9.69 10.28
N ALA A 167 -10.24 -9.42 9.09
CA ALA A 167 -8.81 -9.64 8.82
C ALA A 167 -7.90 -8.73 9.67
N SER A 168 -8.41 -7.56 10.06
CA SER A 168 -7.69 -6.57 10.87
C SER A 168 -7.82 -6.81 12.37
N ILE A 169 -8.94 -7.37 12.85
CA ILE A 169 -9.25 -7.38 14.30
C ILE A 169 -8.73 -8.64 15.03
N THR A 170 -8.64 -9.81 14.40
CA THR A 170 -8.30 -11.06 15.12
C THR A 170 -6.81 -11.17 15.54
N ARG A 171 -5.90 -10.34 14.99
CA ARG A 171 -4.50 -10.27 15.46
C ARG A 171 -4.22 -9.13 16.44
N LEU A 172 -5.10 -8.13 16.53
CA LEU A 172 -4.88 -6.94 17.35
C LEU A 172 -5.41 -7.07 18.78
N ARG A 173 -6.19 -8.11 19.10
CA ARG A 173 -6.91 -8.21 20.39
C ARG A 173 -6.12 -8.88 21.52
N ASP A 174 -5.10 -9.67 21.23
CA ASP A 174 -4.40 -10.43 22.29
C ASP A 174 -3.15 -9.74 22.86
N ASP A 175 -2.54 -8.75 22.18
CA ASP A 175 -1.23 -8.23 22.62
C ASP A 175 -1.18 -6.76 23.10
N LEU A 176 -2.21 -5.93 22.89
CA LEU A 176 -2.08 -4.48 23.17
C LEU A 176 -3.28 -3.91 23.94
N GLY A 177 -3.26 -4.11 25.26
CA GLY A 177 -4.09 -3.35 26.20
C GLY A 177 -3.52 -1.94 26.44
N ALA A 178 -3.87 -0.96 25.62
CA ALA A 178 -3.82 0.49 25.95
C ALA A 178 -4.36 1.36 24.80
N PRO A 179 -4.91 2.56 25.09
CA PRO A 179 -5.76 3.33 24.19
C PRO A 179 -4.97 4.11 23.10
N THR A 180 -5.54 4.16 21.90
CA THR A 180 -5.01 4.88 20.73
C THR A 180 -5.22 6.40 20.83
N PRO A 181 -4.19 7.24 20.56
CA PRO A 181 -4.39 8.36 19.62
C PRO A 181 -3.15 8.91 18.83
N LYS A 182 -3.47 9.64 17.73
CA LYS A 182 -2.75 10.73 16.98
C LYS A 182 -1.77 10.50 15.79
N CYS A 183 -2.23 9.97 14.66
CA CYS A 183 -1.76 10.14 13.25
C CYS A 183 -0.40 10.82 12.88
N ARG A 184 0.51 10.04 12.27
CA ARG A 184 1.53 10.41 11.25
C ARG A 184 1.69 9.27 10.24
N LYS A 185 1.90 9.62 8.96
CA LYS A 185 2.11 8.92 7.66
C LYS A 185 2.31 7.39 7.53
N ASN A 186 2.35 6.59 8.58
CA ASN A 186 2.74 5.18 8.52
C ASN A 186 1.53 4.25 8.56
N ASN A 187 1.58 3.19 7.76
CA ASN A 187 0.68 2.06 7.87
C ASN A 187 1.33 1.07 8.86
N ASN A 188 0.75 0.92 10.05
CA ASN A 188 1.34 0.15 11.15
C ASN A 188 1.50 -1.32 10.75
N GLU A 189 0.57 -1.82 9.95
CA GLU A 189 0.52 -3.18 9.45
C GLU A 189 1.71 -3.43 8.50
N VAL A 190 2.06 -2.45 7.66
CA VAL A 190 3.25 -2.53 6.78
C VAL A 190 4.54 -2.46 7.61
N ALA A 191 4.62 -1.55 8.58
CA ALA A 191 5.79 -1.43 9.44
C ALA A 191 6.05 -2.73 10.23
N ALA A 192 5.00 -3.34 10.77
CA ALA A 192 5.08 -4.61 11.48
C ALA A 192 5.52 -5.76 10.55
N ALA A 193 4.96 -5.86 9.34
CA ALA A 193 5.35 -6.89 8.38
C ALA A 193 6.82 -6.79 7.95
N LEU A 194 7.33 -5.57 7.74
CA LEU A 194 8.75 -5.36 7.43
C LEU A 194 9.66 -5.71 8.63
N ALA A 195 9.23 -5.37 9.85
CA ALA A 195 9.95 -5.74 11.06
C ALA A 195 9.99 -7.26 11.30
N GLU A 196 8.92 -7.98 10.97
CA GLU A 196 8.85 -9.45 11.00
C GLU A 196 9.88 -10.08 10.04
N GLU A 197 10.09 -9.46 8.88
CA GLU A 197 11.14 -9.83 7.92
C GLU A 197 12.55 -9.36 8.32
N SER A 198 12.74 -8.94 9.58
CA SER A 198 14.01 -8.48 10.14
C SER A 198 14.59 -7.23 9.45
N ILE A 199 13.76 -6.43 8.78
CA ILE A 199 14.14 -5.11 8.26
C ILE A 199 13.91 -4.11 9.40
N PRO A 200 14.94 -3.38 9.87
CA PRO A 200 14.77 -2.40 10.93
C PRO A 200 13.84 -1.26 10.50
N ILE A 201 12.70 -1.12 11.18
CA ILE A 201 11.74 -0.05 10.93
C ILE A 201 11.52 0.75 12.22
N PHE A 202 11.66 2.07 12.10
CA PHE A 202 11.42 3.02 13.19
C PHE A 202 10.33 3.98 12.72
N ALA A 203 9.09 3.52 12.77
CA ALA A 203 7.96 4.25 12.23
C ALA A 203 6.66 3.66 12.74
N TRP A 204 5.77 4.51 13.26
CA TRP A 204 4.39 4.12 13.58
C TRP A 204 3.44 5.29 13.34
N LYS A 205 2.17 4.96 13.19
CA LYS A 205 1.10 5.91 13.02
C LYS A 205 0.86 6.62 14.33
N GLY A 206 1.30 7.87 14.34
CA GLY A 206 0.95 8.80 15.38
C GLY A 206 1.98 9.09 16.45
N GLY A 207 3.26 8.93 16.08
CA GLY A 207 4.34 9.50 16.87
C GLY A 207 4.24 11.02 17.02
N SER A 208 4.79 11.50 18.13
CA SER A 208 5.07 12.90 18.42
C SER A 208 6.19 13.46 17.52
N ASP A 209 6.51 14.75 17.65
CA ASP A 209 7.70 15.33 17.01
C ASP A 209 8.99 14.74 17.56
N ASP A 210 9.02 14.43 18.86
CA ASP A 210 10.17 13.79 19.49
C ASP A 210 10.36 12.36 18.97
N ASP A 211 9.27 11.60 18.81
CA ASP A 211 9.31 10.27 18.21
C ASP A 211 9.83 10.31 16.77
N PHE A 212 9.44 11.32 16.00
CA PHE A 212 9.91 11.49 14.62
C PHE A 212 11.43 11.68 14.56
N TRP A 213 11.99 12.59 15.35
CA TRP A 213 13.44 12.79 15.39
C TRP A 213 14.19 11.59 15.99
N TRP A 214 13.59 10.91 16.97
CA TRP A 214 14.11 9.65 17.49
C TRP A 214 14.18 8.58 16.39
N CYS A 215 13.14 8.47 15.55
CA CYS A 215 13.11 7.53 14.43
C CYS A 215 14.20 7.84 13.40
N ILE A 216 14.38 9.11 13.02
CA ILE A 216 15.48 9.54 12.12
C ILE A 216 16.83 9.15 12.70
N LYS A 217 17.05 9.42 14.00
CA LYS A 217 18.29 9.06 14.68
C LYS A 217 18.53 7.55 14.66
N LYS A 218 17.50 6.73 14.90
CA LYS A 218 17.61 5.26 14.85
C LYS A 218 17.85 4.74 13.44
N ALA A 219 17.25 5.37 12.42
CA ALA A 219 17.46 5.02 11.03
C ALA A 219 18.89 5.27 10.53
N ILE A 220 19.66 6.16 11.19
CA ILE A 220 21.09 6.37 10.88
C ILE A 220 21.98 5.24 11.43
N GLY A 221 21.54 4.53 12.49
CA GLY A 221 22.13 3.24 12.83
C GLY A 221 23.50 3.22 13.48
N THR A 222 24.17 4.36 13.59
CA THR A 222 25.57 4.45 14.05
C THR A 222 25.75 3.94 15.48
N GLU A 223 24.72 4.08 16.33
CA GLU A 223 24.72 3.58 17.71
C GLU A 223 24.43 2.06 17.79
N GLN A 224 24.00 1.45 16.68
CA GLN A 224 23.65 0.03 16.56
C GLN A 224 24.72 -0.76 15.76
N GLY A 225 25.85 -0.12 15.43
CA GLY A 225 27.00 -0.77 14.79
C GLY A 225 26.97 -0.82 13.27
N TRP A 226 26.00 -0.19 12.60
CA TRP A 226 26.01 -0.02 11.14
C TRP A 226 26.19 1.45 10.74
N GLN A 227 26.74 1.68 9.55
CA GLN A 227 26.92 3.02 8.99
C GLN A 227 26.32 3.06 7.60
N PRO A 228 25.45 4.03 7.30
CA PRO A 228 24.92 4.20 5.96
C PRO A 228 26.04 4.62 5.01
N ASN A 229 25.87 4.29 3.73
CA ASN A 229 26.74 4.72 2.64
C ASN A 229 25.98 5.44 1.52
N MET A 230 24.65 5.43 1.56
CA MET A 230 23.71 6.10 0.66
C MET A 230 22.53 6.64 1.45
N ILE A 231 21.90 7.73 1.00
CA ILE A 231 20.64 8.25 1.54
C ILE A 231 19.56 8.18 0.46
N LEU A 232 18.38 7.69 0.83
CA LEU A 232 17.13 7.92 0.10
C LEU A 232 16.25 8.79 0.99
N ASP A 233 15.88 9.98 0.53
CA ASP A 233 15.22 11.02 1.32
C ASP A 233 13.96 11.56 0.61
N ASP A 234 12.97 11.94 1.42
CA ASP A 234 11.70 12.58 1.02
C ASP A 234 11.41 13.72 1.99
N GLY A 235 11.93 14.90 1.66
CA GLY A 235 11.77 16.14 2.44
C GLY A 235 13.10 16.75 2.87
N GLY A 236 14.20 15.98 2.81
CA GLY A 236 15.55 16.41 3.18
C GLY A 236 15.80 16.42 4.68
N ASP A 237 14.94 15.82 5.50
CA ASP A 237 15.05 15.83 6.96
C ASP A 237 16.15 14.87 7.45
N LEU A 238 16.26 13.68 6.83
CA LEU A 238 17.32 12.72 7.13
C LEU A 238 18.69 13.29 6.74
N THR A 239 18.79 13.86 5.53
CA THR A 239 19.99 14.51 5.03
C THR A 239 20.42 15.65 5.94
N HIS A 240 19.49 16.53 6.33
CA HIS A 240 19.78 17.65 7.21
C HIS A 240 20.27 17.18 8.59
N TYR A 241 19.58 16.22 9.20
CA TYR A 241 19.95 15.69 10.50
C TYR A 241 21.32 15.02 10.46
N PHE A 242 21.58 14.21 9.43
CA PHE A 242 22.81 13.45 9.30
C PHE A 242 24.02 14.38 9.07
N HIS A 243 23.89 15.37 8.18
CA HIS A 243 24.91 16.40 7.97
C HIS A 243 25.22 17.18 9.25
N LYS A 244 24.19 17.58 10.01
CA LYS A 244 24.34 18.40 11.22
C LYS A 244 24.99 17.64 12.39
N HIS A 245 24.62 16.38 12.60
CA HIS A 245 25.02 15.62 13.78
C HIS A 245 26.18 14.65 13.55
N TYR A 246 26.48 14.28 12.29
CA TYR A 246 27.51 13.31 11.94
C TYR A 246 28.30 13.74 10.69
N SER A 247 28.71 15.00 10.62
CA SER A 247 29.37 15.62 9.46
C SER A 247 30.57 14.82 8.90
N THR A 248 31.37 14.22 9.78
CA THR A 248 32.52 13.39 9.38
C THR A 248 32.09 12.14 8.60
N LEU A 249 31.05 11.42 9.06
CA LEU A 249 30.52 10.27 8.34
C LEU A 249 29.72 10.69 7.11
N PHE A 250 28.99 11.81 7.20
CA PHE A 250 28.24 12.33 6.07
C PHE A 250 29.15 12.56 4.85
N SER A 251 30.39 13.02 5.09
CA SER A 251 31.38 13.27 4.03
C SER A 251 31.98 12.00 3.40
N THR A 252 31.74 10.81 3.96
CA THR A 252 32.16 9.52 3.39
C THR A 252 31.05 8.82 2.61
N MET A 253 29.85 9.41 2.56
CA MET A 253 28.71 8.87 1.83
C MET A 253 28.96 8.88 0.32
N LYS A 254 28.44 7.86 -0.36
CA LYS A 254 28.49 7.77 -1.82
C LYS A 254 27.50 8.71 -2.50
N GLY A 255 26.38 9.03 -1.86
CA GLY A 255 25.44 10.03 -2.38
C GLY A 255 24.05 10.01 -1.76
N ILE A 256 23.23 10.96 -2.21
CA ILE A 256 21.87 11.22 -1.75
C ILE A 256 20.92 11.10 -2.95
N VAL A 257 19.78 10.47 -2.77
CA VAL A 257 18.66 10.46 -3.72
C VAL A 257 17.50 11.15 -3.04
N GLU A 258 17.05 12.29 -3.57
CA GLU A 258 15.98 13.10 -2.97
C GLU A 258 14.76 13.18 -3.89
N GLU A 259 13.61 12.83 -3.34
CA GLU A 259 12.33 12.72 -4.06
C GLU A 259 11.54 14.05 -4.12
N SER A 260 11.63 14.86 -3.06
CA SER A 260 10.72 16.00 -2.88
C SER A 260 11.31 17.32 -3.38
N ALA A 261 10.46 18.20 -3.89
CA ALA A 261 10.89 19.53 -4.34
C ALA A 261 11.49 20.35 -3.18
N THR A 262 10.94 20.18 -1.97
CA THR A 262 11.42 20.86 -0.75
C THR A 262 12.81 20.37 -0.35
N GLY A 263 13.06 19.06 -0.36
CA GLY A 263 14.38 18.50 -0.07
C GLY A 263 15.39 18.89 -1.15
N VAL A 264 15.00 18.86 -2.42
CA VAL A 264 15.85 19.33 -3.54
C VAL A 264 16.22 20.79 -3.39
N HIS A 265 15.27 21.65 -3.01
CA HIS A 265 15.56 23.07 -2.75
C HIS A 265 16.60 23.24 -1.62
N ARG A 266 16.50 22.45 -0.54
CA ARG A 266 17.50 22.43 0.54
C ARG A 266 18.88 21.98 0.01
N LEU A 267 18.93 20.94 -0.82
CA LEU A 267 20.17 20.49 -1.44
C LEU A 267 20.82 21.57 -2.32
N TYR A 268 20.05 22.28 -3.15
CA TYR A 268 20.57 23.41 -3.91
C TYR A 268 21.03 24.57 -3.03
N GLN A 269 20.39 24.81 -1.88
CA GLN A 269 20.91 25.77 -0.89
C GLN A 269 22.26 25.30 -0.35
N MET A 270 22.39 24.04 0.05
CA MET A 270 23.64 23.47 0.55
C MET A 270 24.76 23.52 -0.50
N CYS A 271 24.44 23.27 -1.76
CA CYS A 271 25.38 23.38 -2.87
C CYS A 271 25.84 24.82 -3.08
N ARG A 272 24.92 25.80 -3.08
CA ARG A 272 25.24 27.24 -3.22
C ARG A 272 26.09 27.76 -2.07
N THR A 273 25.87 27.28 -0.84
CA THR A 273 26.68 27.64 0.32
C THR A 273 27.93 26.78 0.49
N GLN A 274 28.20 25.87 -0.45
CA GLN A 274 29.37 24.97 -0.46
C GLN A 274 29.50 24.08 0.79
N ILE A 275 28.37 23.76 1.43
CA ILE A 275 28.33 22.83 2.57
C ILE A 275 27.94 21.41 2.16
N LEU A 276 27.39 21.23 0.94
CA LEU A 276 27.14 19.90 0.40
C LEU A 276 28.48 19.23 0.07
N THR A 277 28.81 18.16 0.78
CA THR A 277 30.09 17.42 0.58
C THR A 277 29.94 16.18 -0.29
N VAL A 278 28.72 15.73 -0.57
CA VAL A 278 28.43 14.48 -1.31
C VAL A 278 27.48 14.73 -2.49
N PRO A 279 27.57 13.94 -3.58
CA PRO A 279 26.68 14.11 -4.73
C PRO A 279 25.24 13.80 -4.36
N ALA A 280 24.30 14.54 -4.96
CA ALA A 280 22.88 14.28 -4.82
C ALA A 280 22.20 14.11 -6.19
N MET A 281 21.24 13.18 -6.28
CA MET A 281 20.34 13.02 -7.42
C MET A 281 18.98 13.61 -7.07
N ASN A 282 18.56 14.58 -7.88
CA ASN A 282 17.24 15.18 -7.85
C ASN A 282 16.27 14.30 -8.66
N ILE A 283 15.42 13.56 -7.93
CA ILE A 283 14.36 12.74 -8.50
C ILE A 283 13.05 13.52 -8.62
N SER A 284 12.88 14.62 -7.88
CA SER A 284 11.68 15.43 -7.99
C SER A 284 11.42 15.96 -9.40
N ASP A 285 12.51 16.30 -10.10
CA ASP A 285 12.49 16.81 -11.47
C ASP A 285 12.64 15.71 -12.55
N SER A 286 12.78 14.44 -12.15
CA SER A 286 12.79 13.31 -13.09
C SER A 286 11.46 13.19 -13.81
N VAL A 287 11.54 12.70 -15.06
CA VAL A 287 10.36 12.56 -15.90
C VAL A 287 9.30 11.70 -15.21
N THR A 288 9.73 10.51 -14.88
CA THR A 288 8.84 9.50 -14.34
C THR A 288 8.27 9.86 -12.96
N LYS A 289 8.83 10.86 -12.26
CA LYS A 289 8.24 11.40 -11.03
C LYS A 289 7.22 12.50 -11.29
N THR A 290 7.59 13.63 -11.89
CA THR A 290 6.70 14.81 -11.90
C THR A 290 5.41 14.57 -12.70
N LYS A 291 5.45 13.85 -13.84
CA LYS A 291 4.24 13.61 -14.65
C LYS A 291 3.42 12.39 -14.25
N PHE A 292 3.93 11.55 -13.35
CA PHE A 292 3.18 10.39 -12.90
C PHE A 292 2.74 10.54 -11.46
N ASP A 293 3.69 10.71 -10.55
CA ASP A 293 3.40 10.92 -9.14
C ASP A 293 2.57 12.20 -8.94
N ASN A 294 3.14 13.37 -9.21
CA ASN A 294 2.46 14.63 -8.91
C ASN A 294 1.15 14.81 -9.70
N LEU A 295 1.02 14.20 -10.88
CA LEU A 295 -0.17 14.33 -11.74
C LEU A 295 -1.21 13.22 -11.51
N TYR A 296 -0.87 11.96 -11.79
CA TYR A 296 -1.84 10.86 -11.78
C TYR A 296 -2.16 10.38 -10.37
N LEU A 297 -1.20 10.39 -9.43
CA LEU A 297 -1.48 10.07 -8.03
C LEU A 297 -2.48 11.06 -7.44
N CYS A 298 -2.24 12.36 -7.63
CA CYS A 298 -3.12 13.42 -7.14
C CYS A 298 -4.49 13.42 -7.84
N ARG A 299 -4.54 13.02 -9.12
CA ARG A 299 -5.78 12.82 -9.86
C ARG A 299 -6.68 11.75 -9.21
N GLU A 300 -6.12 10.61 -8.80
CA GLU A 300 -6.93 9.57 -8.15
C GLU A 300 -7.23 9.90 -6.68
N SER A 301 -6.21 10.32 -5.94
CA SER A 301 -6.29 10.46 -4.49
C SER A 301 -7.07 11.68 -4.00
N VAL A 302 -7.27 12.71 -4.82
CA VAL A 302 -8.11 13.86 -4.42
C VAL A 302 -9.57 13.44 -4.21
N ILE A 303 -10.10 12.60 -5.11
CA ILE A 303 -11.47 12.10 -5.01
C ILE A 303 -11.56 11.12 -3.84
N ASP A 304 -10.66 10.14 -3.77
CA ASP A 304 -10.65 9.13 -2.72
C ASP A 304 -10.52 9.77 -1.32
N GLY A 305 -9.58 10.70 -1.14
CA GLY A 305 -9.36 11.42 0.11
C GLY A 305 -10.59 12.20 0.58
N ILE A 306 -11.16 13.05 -0.27
CA ILE A 306 -12.36 13.83 0.07
C ILE A 306 -13.54 12.89 0.34
N LYS A 307 -13.74 11.86 -0.50
CA LYS A 307 -14.87 10.93 -0.39
C LYS A 307 -14.79 10.12 0.90
N ARG A 308 -13.63 9.57 1.25
CA ARG A 308 -13.43 8.85 2.52
C ARG A 308 -13.64 9.76 3.73
N CYS A 309 -13.20 11.01 3.67
CA CYS A 309 -13.29 11.97 4.77
C CYS A 309 -14.67 12.61 4.95
N THR A 310 -15.50 12.67 3.90
CA THR A 310 -16.72 13.50 3.97
C THR A 310 -17.97 12.82 3.42
N ASP A 311 -17.81 11.75 2.63
CA ASP A 311 -18.86 11.04 1.90
C ASP A 311 -19.80 11.93 1.04
N ILE A 312 -19.36 13.13 0.70
CA ILE A 312 -20.22 14.06 -0.06
C ILE A 312 -20.48 13.59 -1.50
N LEU A 313 -21.53 14.16 -2.10
CA LEU A 313 -21.73 14.16 -3.54
C LEU A 313 -20.85 15.24 -4.19
N PHE A 314 -20.09 14.88 -5.23
CA PHE A 314 -19.26 15.80 -6.01
C PHE A 314 -20.02 16.51 -7.14
N GLY A 315 -20.91 15.80 -7.83
CA GLY A 315 -21.64 16.34 -8.99
C GLY A 315 -22.36 17.64 -8.66
N GLY A 316 -22.10 18.69 -9.46
CA GLY A 316 -22.68 20.02 -9.30
C GLY A 316 -22.04 20.90 -8.21
N LYS A 317 -21.06 20.39 -7.45
CA LYS A 317 -20.32 21.19 -6.45
C LYS A 317 -19.38 22.19 -7.12
N GLN A 318 -19.25 23.35 -6.52
CA GLN A 318 -18.27 24.36 -6.89
C GLN A 318 -16.97 24.12 -6.11
N VAL A 319 -15.88 23.92 -6.83
CA VAL A 319 -14.57 23.64 -6.25
C VAL A 319 -13.58 24.68 -6.71
N VAL A 320 -12.75 25.21 -5.82
CA VAL A 320 -11.60 26.02 -6.20
C VAL A 320 -10.32 25.28 -5.88
N VAL A 321 -9.45 25.17 -6.89
CA VAL A 321 -8.12 24.59 -6.77
C VAL A 321 -7.10 25.73 -6.82
N CYS A 322 -6.30 25.86 -5.76
CA CYS A 322 -5.29 26.91 -5.65
C CYS A 322 -3.93 26.41 -6.10
N GLY A 323 -3.47 26.85 -7.28
CA GLY A 323 -2.27 26.38 -7.96
C GLY A 323 -2.60 25.44 -9.13
N TYR A 324 -1.94 25.64 -10.28
CA TYR A 324 -2.15 24.85 -11.49
C TYR A 324 -0.87 24.22 -12.04
N GLY A 325 0.04 23.84 -11.13
CA GLY A 325 1.14 22.91 -11.41
C GLY A 325 0.64 21.48 -11.66
N GLU A 326 1.52 20.48 -11.66
CA GLU A 326 1.13 19.08 -11.96
C GLU A 326 0.11 18.52 -10.95
N ILE A 327 0.26 18.82 -9.66
CA ILE A 327 -0.74 18.46 -8.62
C ILE A 327 -2.08 19.11 -8.92
N GLY A 328 -2.08 20.42 -9.15
CA GLY A 328 -3.28 21.19 -9.47
C GLY A 328 -4.00 20.67 -10.71
N LYS A 329 -3.25 20.37 -11.79
CA LYS A 329 -3.78 19.75 -13.02
C LYS A 329 -4.42 18.40 -12.75
N GLY A 330 -3.78 17.56 -11.94
CA GLY A 330 -4.31 16.27 -11.52
C GLY A 330 -5.65 16.43 -10.80
N CYS A 331 -5.68 17.30 -9.80
CA CYS A 331 -6.89 17.59 -9.03
C CYS A 331 -8.02 18.18 -9.89
N CYS A 332 -7.71 19.17 -10.72
CA CYS A 332 -8.70 19.82 -11.59
C CYS A 332 -9.31 18.83 -12.60
N SER A 333 -8.48 17.97 -13.19
CA SER A 333 -8.92 16.95 -14.14
C SER A 333 -9.89 15.95 -13.48
N ALA A 334 -9.53 15.45 -12.30
CA ALA A 334 -10.34 14.50 -11.55
C ALA A 334 -11.70 15.08 -11.12
N LEU A 335 -11.68 16.25 -10.48
CA LEU A 335 -12.88 16.90 -9.95
C LEU A 335 -13.84 17.29 -11.07
N ARG A 336 -13.34 17.79 -12.20
CA ARG A 336 -14.17 18.05 -13.38
C ARG A 336 -14.74 16.76 -13.97
N GLY A 337 -13.94 15.70 -14.02
CA GLY A 337 -14.37 14.39 -14.53
C GLY A 337 -15.54 13.77 -13.78
N ILE A 338 -15.70 14.08 -12.49
CA ILE A 338 -16.85 13.64 -11.66
C ILE A 338 -17.99 14.67 -11.59
N GLY A 339 -17.93 15.72 -12.43
CA GLY A 339 -19.02 16.70 -12.59
C GLY A 339 -18.98 17.89 -11.64
N CYS A 340 -17.84 18.22 -11.03
CA CYS A 340 -17.69 19.48 -10.31
C CYS A 340 -17.48 20.67 -11.26
N PHE A 341 -17.94 21.85 -10.84
CA PHE A 341 -17.54 23.13 -11.43
C PHE A 341 -16.22 23.57 -10.80
N VAL A 342 -15.13 23.52 -11.56
CA VAL A 342 -13.79 23.78 -11.04
C VAL A 342 -13.31 25.18 -11.44
N PHE A 343 -12.98 25.98 -10.43
CA PHE A 343 -12.26 27.25 -10.53
C PHE A 343 -10.78 27.03 -10.22
N VAL A 344 -9.91 27.84 -10.81
CA VAL A 344 -8.47 27.79 -10.58
C VAL A 344 -7.99 29.16 -10.11
N THR A 345 -7.08 29.19 -9.13
CA THR A 345 -6.32 30.41 -8.80
C THR A 345 -4.86 30.18 -9.15
N GLU A 346 -4.22 31.12 -9.84
CA GLU A 346 -2.79 31.06 -10.17
C GLU A 346 -2.14 32.44 -10.16
N ILE A 347 -0.86 32.45 -9.77
CA ILE A 347 0.08 33.55 -9.89
C ILE A 347 0.95 33.42 -11.16
N ASP A 348 1.24 32.21 -11.62
CA ASP A 348 2.05 32.00 -12.84
C ASP A 348 1.17 32.17 -14.09
N PRO A 349 1.45 33.14 -14.96
CA PRO A 349 0.67 33.38 -16.18
C PRO A 349 0.70 32.20 -17.17
N ILE A 350 1.76 31.39 -17.19
CA ILE A 350 1.85 30.21 -18.07
C ILE A 350 0.87 29.13 -17.58
N CYS A 351 0.89 28.82 -16.28
CA CYS A 351 -0.03 27.87 -15.67
C CYS A 351 -1.49 28.37 -15.76
N ALA A 352 -1.73 29.66 -15.52
CA ALA A 352 -3.05 30.26 -15.69
C ALA A 352 -3.56 30.15 -17.13
N LEU A 353 -2.72 30.46 -18.12
CA LEU A 353 -3.09 30.31 -19.53
C LEU A 353 -3.42 28.85 -19.87
N GLN A 354 -2.65 27.88 -19.36
CA GLN A 354 -2.97 26.46 -19.53
C GLN A 354 -4.32 26.09 -18.92
N ALA A 355 -4.64 26.57 -17.71
CA ALA A 355 -5.92 26.34 -17.08
C ALA A 355 -7.08 26.90 -17.94
N CYS A 356 -6.92 28.11 -18.48
CA CYS A 356 -7.90 28.71 -19.40
C CYS A 356 -8.08 27.88 -20.67
N MET A 357 -6.99 27.37 -21.27
CA MET A 357 -7.04 26.56 -22.50
C MET A 357 -7.70 25.19 -22.28
N GLU A 358 -7.61 24.64 -21.07
CA GLU A 358 -8.36 23.46 -20.66
C GLU A 358 -9.84 23.78 -20.36
N GLY A 359 -10.24 25.06 -20.34
CA GLY A 359 -11.62 25.48 -20.08
C GLY A 359 -11.95 25.69 -18.60
N TYR A 360 -10.96 25.80 -17.73
CA TYR A 360 -11.16 26.24 -16.35
C TYR A 360 -11.26 27.75 -16.27
N LYS A 361 -12.13 28.25 -15.40
CA LYS A 361 -12.18 29.69 -15.11
C LYS A 361 -11.10 30.02 -14.09
N VAL A 362 -10.09 30.78 -14.53
CA VAL A 362 -9.08 31.35 -13.64
C VAL A 362 -9.66 32.58 -12.95
N VAL A 363 -9.64 32.60 -11.62
CA VAL A 363 -10.26 33.63 -10.78
C VAL A 363 -9.32 34.02 -9.64
N ARG A 364 -9.62 35.16 -9.00
CA ARG A 364 -9.06 35.43 -7.67
C ARG A 364 -9.88 34.71 -6.60
N LEU A 365 -9.23 34.27 -5.52
CA LEU A 365 -9.90 33.51 -4.48
C LEU A 365 -11.07 34.29 -3.87
N GLU A 366 -10.90 35.60 -3.67
CA GLU A 366 -11.88 36.50 -3.06
C GLU A 366 -13.18 36.60 -3.86
N GLU A 367 -13.13 36.35 -5.17
CA GLU A 367 -14.30 36.39 -6.06
C GLU A 367 -15.24 35.20 -5.82
N VAL A 368 -14.70 34.06 -5.38
CA VAL A 368 -15.43 32.78 -5.30
C VAL A 368 -15.52 32.18 -3.89
N ILE A 369 -14.74 32.69 -2.92
CA ILE A 369 -14.63 32.15 -1.56
C ILE A 369 -15.96 31.98 -0.83
N LYS A 370 -16.94 32.85 -1.12
CA LYS A 370 -18.27 32.83 -0.48
C LYS A 370 -19.19 31.73 -1.03
N GLN A 371 -18.96 31.26 -2.25
CA GLN A 371 -19.87 30.34 -2.95
C GLN A 371 -19.34 28.91 -3.08
N VAL A 372 -18.01 28.72 -3.07
CA VAL A 372 -17.39 27.41 -3.25
C VAL A 372 -17.76 26.42 -2.14
N ASP A 373 -17.98 25.16 -2.51
CA ASP A 373 -18.23 24.04 -1.61
C ASP A 373 -16.93 23.41 -1.10
N ILE A 374 -15.91 23.35 -1.95
CA ILE A 374 -14.65 22.65 -1.67
C ILE A 374 -13.48 23.55 -2.06
N ILE A 375 -12.46 23.59 -1.22
CA ILE A 375 -11.16 24.21 -1.51
C ILE A 375 -10.08 23.14 -1.45
N VAL A 376 -9.28 23.08 -2.51
CA VAL A 376 -8.09 22.23 -2.60
C VAL A 376 -6.87 23.12 -2.81
N THR A 377 -5.97 23.19 -1.84
CA THR A 377 -4.69 23.89 -2.03
C THR A 377 -3.66 22.94 -2.66
N ALA A 378 -2.97 23.42 -3.69
CA ALA A 378 -1.97 22.67 -4.46
C ALA A 378 -0.86 23.61 -4.97
N SER A 379 -0.54 24.66 -4.19
CA SER A 379 0.33 25.75 -4.63
C SER A 379 1.80 25.54 -4.24
N GLY A 380 2.06 24.70 -3.22
CA GLY A 380 3.36 24.62 -2.57
C GLY A 380 3.72 25.86 -1.76
N SER A 381 2.82 26.84 -1.64
CA SER A 381 3.04 28.14 -1.00
C SER A 381 2.43 28.21 0.39
N LYS A 382 2.95 29.11 1.24
CA LYS A 382 2.49 29.31 2.60
C LYS A 382 1.30 30.27 2.65
N HIS A 383 0.31 29.96 3.49
CA HIS A 383 -0.87 30.79 3.75
C HIS A 383 -1.68 31.13 2.49
N THR A 384 -1.80 30.16 1.59
CA THR A 384 -2.70 30.22 0.43
C THR A 384 -4.14 30.44 0.88
N ILE A 385 -4.55 29.79 1.98
CA ILE A 385 -5.82 30.03 2.65
C ILE A 385 -5.54 30.61 4.04
N THR A 386 -6.00 31.84 4.26
CA THR A 386 -5.83 32.59 5.52
C THR A 386 -7.07 32.49 6.42
N ARG A 387 -6.95 32.92 7.69
CA ARG A 387 -8.11 33.06 8.60
C ARG A 387 -9.23 33.89 7.97
N ASP A 388 -8.91 35.04 7.39
CA ASP A 388 -9.87 35.93 6.72
C ASP A 388 -10.61 35.24 5.56
N SER A 389 -9.94 34.31 4.87
CA SER A 389 -10.56 33.52 3.81
C SER A 389 -11.55 32.53 4.41
N LEU A 390 -11.15 31.82 5.47
CA LEU A 390 -12.01 30.89 6.19
C LEU A 390 -13.24 31.58 6.80
N ASP A 391 -13.10 32.82 7.29
CA ASP A 391 -14.20 33.62 7.83
C ASP A 391 -15.28 33.93 6.78
N LYS A 392 -14.89 34.10 5.51
CA LYS A 392 -15.79 34.42 4.39
C LYS A 392 -16.46 33.21 3.76
N MET A 393 -15.99 32.00 4.05
CA MET A 393 -16.57 30.77 3.52
C MET A 393 -18.00 30.55 3.98
N LYS A 394 -18.79 29.83 3.16
CA LYS A 394 -20.12 29.36 3.54
C LYS A 394 -20.06 28.23 4.57
N ASN A 395 -21.16 28.04 5.28
CA ASN A 395 -21.34 26.92 6.21
C ASN A 395 -21.24 25.57 5.47
N GLY A 396 -20.50 24.63 6.06
CA GLY A 396 -20.28 23.29 5.52
C GLY A 396 -19.21 23.20 4.43
N ALA A 397 -18.47 24.28 4.14
CA ALA A 397 -17.39 24.25 3.16
C ALA A 397 -16.28 23.27 3.59
N ILE A 398 -15.74 22.53 2.63
CA ILE A 398 -14.63 21.58 2.85
C ILE A 398 -13.32 22.23 2.45
N VAL A 399 -12.30 22.07 3.30
CA VAL A 399 -10.96 22.61 3.07
C VAL A 399 -9.93 21.50 3.22
N CYS A 400 -9.12 21.30 2.19
CA CYS A 400 -8.06 20.29 2.19
C CYS A 400 -6.81 20.77 1.44
N ASN A 401 -5.67 20.20 1.81
CA ASN A 401 -4.37 20.48 1.22
C ASN A 401 -3.85 19.25 0.47
N MET A 402 -3.51 19.42 -0.80
CA MET A 402 -2.87 18.42 -1.67
C MET A 402 -1.41 18.78 -1.99
N GLY A 403 -0.95 19.97 -1.62
CA GLY A 403 0.41 20.44 -1.89
C GLY A 403 1.37 20.10 -0.75
N HIS A 404 1.99 21.12 -0.14
CA HIS A 404 3.11 20.92 0.77
C HIS A 404 2.74 21.06 2.26
N SER A 405 3.25 20.10 3.05
CA SER A 405 3.25 20.14 4.52
C SER A 405 1.85 20.42 5.11
N ASN A 406 1.74 21.34 6.06
CA ASN A 406 0.52 21.85 6.66
C ASN A 406 0.43 23.38 6.64
N THR A 407 1.24 24.03 5.78
CA THR A 407 1.45 25.48 5.80
C THR A 407 0.64 26.23 4.76
N GLU A 408 0.06 25.54 3.78
CA GLU A 408 -0.77 26.18 2.75
C GLU A 408 -2.07 26.74 3.33
N ILE A 409 -2.59 26.10 4.36
CA ILE A 409 -3.77 26.54 5.10
C ILE A 409 -3.27 27.06 6.45
N ASP A 410 -3.48 28.34 6.71
CA ASP A 410 -3.20 28.88 8.03
C ASP A 410 -4.20 28.30 9.03
N ILE A 411 -3.71 27.45 9.92
CA ILE A 411 -4.44 26.88 11.04
C ILE A 411 -3.76 27.20 12.38
N SER A 412 -2.80 28.15 12.37
CA SER A 412 -2.01 28.49 13.55
C SER A 412 -2.88 29.01 14.69
N PHE A 413 -3.91 29.80 14.36
CA PHE A 413 -4.89 30.31 15.30
C PHE A 413 -5.64 29.18 16.03
N LEU A 414 -5.87 28.01 15.41
CA LEU A 414 -6.55 26.88 16.06
C LEU A 414 -5.71 26.19 17.14
N ARG A 415 -4.37 26.36 17.11
CA ARG A 415 -3.45 25.68 18.04
C ARG A 415 -3.21 26.47 19.33
N HIS A 416 -3.64 27.72 19.39
CA HIS A 416 -3.45 28.60 20.54
C HIS A 416 -4.80 28.98 21.14
N PRO A 417 -5.19 28.38 22.29
CA PRO A 417 -6.50 28.64 22.93
C PRO A 417 -6.74 30.11 23.27
N SER A 418 -5.68 30.89 23.49
CA SER A 418 -5.75 32.34 23.74
C SER A 418 -5.95 33.20 22.48
N LEU A 419 -5.84 32.60 21.29
CA LEU A 419 -5.97 33.27 19.99
C LEU A 419 -7.20 32.77 19.19
N SER A 420 -7.94 31.78 19.71
CA SER A 420 -9.05 31.14 19.02
C SER A 420 -10.37 31.41 19.73
N ASP A 421 -11.20 32.25 19.11
CA ASP A 421 -12.64 32.35 19.37
C ASP A 421 -13.44 31.15 18.81
N LEU A 422 -12.75 30.22 18.11
CA LEU A 422 -13.35 29.09 17.42
C LEU A 422 -13.27 27.81 18.24
N GLN A 423 -14.33 27.01 18.16
CA GLN A 423 -14.37 25.67 18.70
C GLN A 423 -13.96 24.66 17.62
N VAL A 424 -13.11 23.69 17.97
CA VAL A 424 -12.75 22.57 17.09
C VAL A 424 -13.37 21.28 17.63
N GLU A 425 -14.18 20.63 16.81
CA GLU A 425 -14.81 19.34 17.11
C GLU A 425 -14.29 18.28 16.15
N ARG A 426 -13.61 17.26 16.69
CA ARG A 426 -13.14 16.10 15.92
C ARG A 426 -14.31 15.17 15.64
N VAL A 427 -14.76 15.13 14.39
CA VAL A 427 -15.89 14.28 13.97
C VAL A 427 -15.46 12.83 13.77
N ARG A 428 -14.31 12.63 13.14
CA ARG A 428 -13.67 11.33 12.91
C ARG A 428 -12.20 11.49 12.61
N THR A 429 -11.46 10.39 12.48
CA THR A 429 -10.04 10.43 12.14
C THR A 429 -9.77 11.31 10.91
N ASN A 430 -8.90 12.31 11.06
CA ASN A 430 -8.52 13.30 10.05
C ASN A 430 -9.65 14.22 9.55
N VAL A 431 -10.75 14.38 10.29
CA VAL A 431 -11.84 15.27 9.92
C VAL A 431 -12.28 16.09 11.12
N ASP A 432 -12.07 17.40 11.00
CA ASP A 432 -12.39 18.39 12.03
C ASP A 432 -13.50 19.31 11.56
N HIS A 433 -14.45 19.59 12.44
CA HIS A 433 -15.33 20.74 12.30
C HIS A 433 -14.71 21.92 13.05
N VAL A 434 -14.45 23.00 12.34
CA VAL A 434 -14.09 24.28 12.95
C VAL A 434 -15.36 25.14 12.99
N ILE A 435 -15.74 25.58 14.19
CA ILE A 435 -17.05 26.16 14.50
C ILE A 435 -16.86 27.60 14.99
N TRP A 436 -17.55 28.54 14.33
CA TRP A 436 -17.59 29.96 14.67
C TRP A 436 -18.63 30.27 15.74
N PRO A 437 -18.49 31.38 16.48
CA PRO A 437 -19.48 31.82 17.46
C PRO A 437 -20.89 32.00 16.90
N ASN A 438 -21.01 32.32 15.61
CA ASN A 438 -22.29 32.45 14.90
C ASN A 438 -22.90 31.10 14.46
N GLY A 439 -22.27 29.96 14.82
CA GLY A 439 -22.71 28.61 14.46
C GLY A 439 -22.24 28.11 13.10
N LYS A 440 -21.55 28.93 12.30
CA LYS A 440 -20.94 28.50 11.03
C LYS A 440 -19.90 27.41 11.28
N ARG A 441 -19.87 26.39 10.44
CA ARG A 441 -18.92 25.27 10.49
C ARG A 441 -18.17 25.15 9.16
N ILE A 442 -16.89 24.82 9.21
CA ILE A 442 -16.14 24.32 8.04
C ILE A 442 -15.64 22.91 8.36
N VAL A 443 -15.47 22.10 7.32
CA VAL A 443 -14.90 20.76 7.41
C VAL A 443 -13.43 20.85 7.00
N LEU A 444 -12.54 20.78 7.98
CA LEU A 444 -11.09 20.77 7.76
C LEU A 444 -10.60 19.32 7.69
N ILE A 445 -9.98 18.96 6.56
CA ILE A 445 -9.41 17.62 6.37
C ILE A 445 -7.95 17.62 6.82
N ALA A 446 -7.59 16.57 7.57
CA ALA A 446 -6.25 16.24 8.03
C ALA A 446 -5.50 17.38 8.75
N GLU A 447 -6.22 18.29 9.42
CA GLU A 447 -5.62 19.48 10.06
C GLU A 447 -4.74 20.27 9.08
N GLY A 448 -5.17 20.39 7.82
CA GLY A 448 -4.44 21.08 6.76
C GLY A 448 -3.19 20.36 6.24
N ARG A 449 -2.90 19.14 6.70
CA ARG A 449 -1.81 18.31 6.17
C ARG A 449 -2.18 17.74 4.80
N ILE A 450 -1.15 17.24 4.10
CA ILE A 450 -1.24 16.57 2.81
C ILE A 450 -2.28 15.43 2.84
N MET A 451 -3.41 15.64 2.18
CA MET A 451 -4.60 14.79 2.27
C MET A 451 -4.39 13.40 1.66
N ASN A 452 -3.78 13.30 0.48
CA ASN A 452 -3.57 12.00 -0.19
C ASN A 452 -2.75 11.03 0.65
N LEU A 453 -1.79 11.52 1.44
CA LEU A 453 -1.00 10.66 2.34
C LEU A 453 -1.72 10.35 3.66
N CYS A 454 -2.60 11.23 4.12
CA CYS A 454 -3.30 11.03 5.40
C CYS A 454 -4.62 10.27 5.27
N CYS A 455 -5.31 10.42 4.14
CA CYS A 455 -6.73 10.12 4.00
C CYS A 455 -7.08 9.27 2.78
N SER A 456 -6.14 9.04 1.86
CA SER A 456 -6.35 8.24 0.64
C SER A 456 -5.52 6.96 0.69
N SER A 457 -5.90 5.96 -0.10
CA SER A 457 -4.97 4.91 -0.53
C SER A 457 -4.21 5.37 -1.76
N VAL A 458 -2.88 5.25 -1.75
CA VAL A 458 -2.04 5.61 -2.88
C VAL A 458 -1.96 4.42 -3.86
N PRO A 459 -2.22 4.61 -5.16
CA PRO A 459 -2.12 3.53 -6.15
C PRO A 459 -0.69 3.00 -6.27
N SER A 460 -0.51 1.68 -6.05
CA SER A 460 0.81 1.04 -6.07
C SER A 460 1.54 1.16 -7.40
N PHE A 461 0.79 1.24 -8.51
CA PHE A 461 1.35 1.37 -9.85
C PHE A 461 2.07 2.71 -10.07
N VAL A 462 1.49 3.82 -9.58
CA VAL A 462 2.15 5.14 -9.72
C VAL A 462 3.36 5.20 -8.80
N VAL A 463 3.25 4.64 -7.59
CA VAL A 463 4.37 4.55 -6.65
C VAL A 463 5.49 3.66 -7.19
N SER A 464 5.18 2.60 -7.95
CA SER A 464 6.22 1.73 -8.53
C SER A 464 7.09 2.46 -9.55
N ILE A 465 6.52 3.43 -10.28
CA ILE A 465 7.27 4.28 -11.21
C ILE A 465 8.28 5.15 -10.43
N THR A 466 7.83 5.83 -9.38
CA THR A 466 8.70 6.63 -8.50
C THR A 466 9.77 5.77 -7.84
N ALA A 467 9.38 4.63 -7.26
CA ALA A 467 10.30 3.71 -6.58
C ALA A 467 11.35 3.11 -7.53
N ALA A 468 10.98 2.76 -8.77
CA ALA A 468 11.92 2.32 -9.79
C ALA A 468 12.91 3.44 -10.17
N THR A 469 12.42 4.67 -10.27
CA THR A 469 13.25 5.86 -10.53
C THR A 469 14.27 6.09 -9.42
N GLN A 470 13.84 6.04 -8.15
CA GLN A 470 14.72 6.12 -6.98
C GLN A 470 15.75 4.99 -6.95
N THR A 471 15.31 3.76 -7.22
CA THR A 471 16.19 2.58 -7.23
C THR A 471 17.28 2.71 -8.29
N LEU A 472 16.94 3.15 -9.50
CA LEU A 472 17.94 3.38 -10.55
C LEU A 472 18.91 4.50 -10.18
N ALA A 473 18.44 5.57 -9.53
CA ALA A 473 19.30 6.65 -9.06
C ALA A 473 20.28 6.16 -7.98
N LEU A 474 19.82 5.31 -7.06
CA LEU A 474 20.67 4.67 -6.06
C LEU A 474 21.72 3.78 -6.71
N ILE A 475 21.33 2.95 -7.69
CA ILE A 475 22.24 2.08 -8.44
C ILE A 475 23.27 2.90 -9.22
N GLU A 476 22.85 3.99 -9.87
CA GLU A 476 23.71 4.89 -10.64
C GLU A 476 24.76 5.54 -9.75
N LEU A 477 24.34 6.18 -8.64
CA LEU A 477 25.26 6.81 -7.71
C LEU A 477 26.21 5.79 -7.04
N TYR A 478 25.69 4.62 -6.64
CA TYR A 478 26.49 3.62 -5.95
C TYR A 478 27.59 3.02 -6.82
N ASN A 479 27.30 2.79 -8.10
CA ASN A 479 28.22 2.20 -9.08
C ASN A 479 29.00 3.23 -9.90
N ALA A 480 28.73 4.53 -9.72
CA ALA A 480 29.42 5.57 -10.44
C ALA A 480 30.95 5.46 -10.21
N PRO A 481 31.76 5.51 -11.27
CA PRO A 481 33.21 5.54 -11.10
C PRO A 481 33.62 6.80 -10.34
N ALA A 482 34.74 6.71 -9.62
CA ALA A 482 35.27 7.83 -8.85
C ALA A 482 35.35 9.10 -9.72
N ASN A 483 34.96 10.24 -9.15
CA ASN A 483 34.92 11.56 -9.79
C ASN A 483 33.89 11.77 -10.92
N ARG A 484 33.00 10.80 -11.22
CA ARG A 484 31.89 11.03 -12.17
C ARG A 484 30.91 12.09 -11.65
N TYR A 485 30.54 11.97 -10.38
CA TYR A 485 29.68 12.93 -9.69
C TYR A 485 30.50 13.66 -8.63
N LYS A 486 30.40 14.98 -8.61
CA LYS A 486 31.03 15.86 -7.61
C LYS A 486 29.99 16.24 -6.55
N SER A 487 30.37 17.05 -5.58
CA SER A 487 29.48 17.54 -4.53
C SER A 487 28.49 18.59 -5.07
N ASP A 488 27.57 18.14 -5.91
CA ASP A 488 26.57 18.94 -6.62
C ASP A 488 25.25 18.14 -6.76
N VAL A 489 24.20 18.81 -7.20
CA VAL A 489 22.86 18.25 -7.42
C VAL A 489 22.67 17.95 -8.91
N TYR A 490 22.49 16.68 -9.23
CA TYR A 490 22.35 16.18 -10.59
C TYR A 490 20.92 15.77 -10.90
N LEU A 491 20.51 15.94 -12.16
CA LEU A 491 19.29 15.33 -12.67
C LEU A 491 19.55 13.87 -13.06
N LEU A 492 18.52 13.03 -12.92
CA LEU A 492 18.57 11.67 -13.44
C LEU A 492 18.75 11.69 -14.97
N PRO A 493 19.66 10.87 -15.55
CA PRO A 493 19.81 10.81 -17.00
C PRO A 493 18.50 10.44 -17.71
N LYS A 494 18.14 11.15 -18.79
CA LYS A 494 16.90 10.92 -19.56
C LYS A 494 16.70 9.46 -20.00
N LYS A 495 17.79 8.77 -20.35
CA LYS A 495 17.74 7.36 -20.73
C LYS A 495 17.23 6.46 -19.59
N MET A 496 17.48 6.82 -18.34
CA MET A 496 16.96 6.10 -17.18
C MET A 496 15.47 6.37 -16.98
N ASP A 497 15.01 7.62 -17.17
CA ASP A 497 13.57 7.92 -17.18
C ASP A 497 12.82 7.10 -18.25
N GLU A 498 13.35 7.07 -19.48
CA GLU A 498 12.78 6.28 -20.57
C GLU A 498 12.79 4.77 -20.26
N TYR A 499 13.85 4.29 -19.61
CA TYR A 499 13.92 2.90 -19.18
C TYR A 499 12.86 2.58 -18.12
N VAL A 500 12.69 3.43 -17.10
CA VAL A 500 11.60 3.27 -16.10
C VAL A 500 10.25 3.23 -16.79
N ALA A 501 9.96 4.16 -17.71
CA ALA A 501 8.72 4.15 -18.46
C ALA A 501 8.53 2.83 -19.21
N SER A 502 9.57 2.34 -19.92
CA SER A 502 9.52 1.10 -20.69
C SER A 502 9.21 -0.14 -19.83
N LEU A 503 9.64 -0.17 -18.56
CA LEU A 503 9.35 -1.27 -17.64
C LEU A 503 7.86 -1.37 -17.25
N HIS A 504 7.13 -0.26 -17.33
CA HIS A 504 5.74 -0.17 -16.88
C HIS A 504 4.72 -0.31 -18.01
N LEU A 505 5.14 -0.09 -19.28
CA LEU A 505 4.27 -0.20 -20.45
C LEU A 505 3.60 -1.58 -20.65
N PRO A 506 4.26 -2.72 -20.39
CA PRO A 506 3.61 -4.03 -20.54
C PRO A 506 2.35 -4.23 -19.69
N ALA A 507 2.20 -3.50 -18.57
CA ALA A 507 1.01 -3.57 -17.73
C ALA A 507 -0.25 -3.00 -18.43
N PHE A 508 -0.06 -2.19 -19.48
CA PHE A 508 -1.12 -1.61 -20.29
C PHE A 508 -1.29 -2.29 -21.66
N ASP A 509 -0.61 -3.41 -21.90
CA ASP A 509 -0.51 -4.03 -23.22
C ASP A 509 0.03 -3.04 -24.28
N ALA A 510 0.90 -2.12 -23.87
CA ALA A 510 1.44 -1.09 -24.75
C ALA A 510 2.64 -1.62 -25.55
N HIS A 511 2.54 -1.55 -26.87
CA HIS A 511 3.60 -1.95 -27.80
C HIS A 511 4.28 -0.74 -28.42
N LEU A 512 5.55 -0.51 -28.08
CA LEU A 512 6.32 0.60 -28.63
C LEU A 512 6.71 0.34 -30.10
N THR A 513 6.58 1.37 -30.92
CA THR A 513 7.12 1.37 -32.29
C THR A 513 8.63 1.54 -32.26
N GLU A 514 9.34 0.76 -33.08
CA GLU A 514 10.78 0.88 -33.25
C GLU A 514 11.11 1.80 -34.44
N LEU A 515 12.08 2.69 -34.26
CA LEU A 515 12.55 3.56 -35.34
C LEU A 515 13.36 2.75 -36.36
N THR A 516 13.16 3.05 -37.65
CA THR A 516 14.03 2.56 -38.73
C THR A 516 15.39 3.29 -38.71
N ASP A 517 16.41 2.73 -39.34
CA ASP A 517 17.74 3.38 -39.42
C ASP A 517 17.68 4.74 -40.14
N GLU A 518 16.80 4.87 -41.15
CA GLU A 518 16.58 6.12 -41.87
C GLU A 518 15.98 7.20 -40.96
N GLN A 519 14.97 6.86 -40.15
CA GLN A 519 14.38 7.78 -39.18
C GLN A 519 15.38 8.20 -38.10
N CYS A 520 16.19 7.28 -37.58
CA CYS A 520 17.25 7.59 -36.62
C CYS A 520 18.27 8.58 -37.19
N LYS A 521 18.69 8.38 -38.44
CA LYS A 521 19.60 9.29 -39.13
C LYS A 521 18.98 10.67 -39.36
N TYR A 522 17.71 10.73 -39.76
CA TYR A 522 16.98 11.99 -39.96
C TYR A 522 16.84 12.79 -38.66
N LEU A 523 16.48 12.11 -37.56
CA LEU A 523 16.30 12.73 -36.25
C LEU A 523 17.61 13.00 -35.49
N GLY A 524 18.72 12.38 -35.91
CA GLY A 524 20.01 12.48 -35.22
C GLY A 524 20.04 11.79 -33.86
N ILE A 525 19.29 10.69 -33.69
CA ILE A 525 19.17 9.96 -32.41
C ILE A 525 19.46 8.46 -32.57
N ASN A 526 19.82 7.81 -31.47
CA ASN A 526 20.03 6.35 -31.43
C ASN A 526 18.69 5.60 -31.31
N LYS A 527 18.58 4.40 -31.90
CA LYS A 527 17.41 3.50 -31.75
C LYS A 527 17.07 3.19 -30.29
N ALA A 528 18.07 3.16 -29.41
CA ALA A 528 17.93 2.91 -27.97
C ALA A 528 17.84 4.20 -27.12
N GLY A 529 17.58 5.35 -27.75
CA GLY A 529 17.47 6.64 -27.10
C GLY A 529 18.81 7.22 -26.58
N PRO A 530 18.77 8.35 -25.86
CA PRO A 530 17.56 9.08 -25.48
C PRO A 530 16.81 9.66 -26.67
N PHE A 531 15.48 9.61 -26.64
CA PHE A 531 14.61 10.03 -27.75
C PHE A 531 14.29 11.52 -27.75
N LYS A 532 14.67 12.23 -26.67
CA LYS A 532 14.39 13.64 -26.47
C LYS A 532 15.59 14.35 -25.84
N PRO A 533 15.82 15.63 -26.17
CA PRO A 533 16.91 16.41 -25.59
C PRO A 533 16.65 16.75 -24.12
N ASN A 534 17.69 17.14 -23.37
CA ASN A 534 17.58 17.40 -21.92
C ASN A 534 16.62 18.54 -21.56
N TYR A 535 16.54 19.59 -22.40
CA TYR A 535 15.63 20.73 -22.19
C TYR A 535 14.16 20.41 -22.47
N TYR A 536 13.87 19.21 -22.95
CA TYR A 536 12.51 18.77 -23.22
C TYR A 536 11.75 18.60 -21.90
N ARG A 537 10.63 19.33 -21.79
CA ARG A 537 9.74 19.36 -20.63
C ARG A 537 8.79 18.16 -20.57
N TYR A 538 9.25 17.03 -21.11
CA TYR A 538 8.53 15.77 -21.35
C TYR A 538 7.61 15.76 -22.56
#